data_AF-A0A928RZT4-F1
#
_entry.id   AF-A0A928RZT4-F1
#
_cell.length_a   1.000
_cell.length_b   1.000
_cell.length_c   1.000
_cell.angle_alpha   90.00
_cell.angle_beta   90.00
_cell.angle_gamma   90.00
#
_symmetry.space_group_name_H-M   'P 1'
#
loop_
_entity.id
_entity.type
_entity.pdbx_description
1 polymer ?
#
loop_
_entity_poly.entity_id
_entity_poly.type
_entity_poly.pdbx_seq_one_letter_code
_entity_poly.pdbx_strand_id
1 'polypeptide(L)' 'MQEGLIALAAALAIGLPALATGWAQSKIGAAGAGAVAEKPELTGIIIILVAIPETMVLLGFVVAYLLMGG' A
#
# COMPACT_ATOMS: atom_id res chain seq x y z
N MET A 1 6.38 6.76 -28.93
CA MET A 1 7.32 7.00 -27.81
C MET A 1 6.64 7.59 -26.59
N GLN A 2 5.81 8.63 -26.74
CA GLN A 2 5.13 9.30 -25.62
C GLN A 2 4.22 8.36 -24.81
N GLU A 3 3.41 7.54 -25.48
CA GLU A 3 2.55 6.54 -24.82
C GLU A 3 3.35 5.53 -23.97
N GLY A 4 4.50 5.07 -24.47
CA GLY A 4 5.37 4.16 -23.74
C GLY A 4 5.96 4.77 -22.47
N LEU A 5 6.30 6.06 -22.50
CA LEU A 5 6.78 6.79 -21.32
C LEU A 5 5.65 6.99 -20.29
N ILE A 6 4.43 7.27 -20.74
CA ILE A 6 3.25 7.39 -19.87
C ILE A 6 2.95 6.05 -19.20
N ALA A 7 2.99 4.94 -19.95
CA ALA A 7 2.80 3.61 -19.40
C ALA A 7 3.87 3.24 -18.36
N LEU A 8 5.14 3.58 -18.63
CA LEU A 8 6.22 3.40 -17.66
C LEU A 8 6.01 4.24 -16.40
N ALA A 9 5.61 5.50 -16.55
CA ALA A 9 5.32 6.39 -15.43
C ALA A 9 4.16 5.87 -14.58
N ALA A 10 3.08 5.38 -15.21
CA ALA A 10 1.95 4.76 -14.52
C ALA A 10 2.38 3.49 -13.75
N ALA A 11 3.20 2.63 -14.37
CA ALA A 11 3.74 1.44 -13.71
C ALA A 11 4.60 1.79 -12.48
N LEU A 12 5.43 2.83 -12.57
CA LEU A 12 6.23 3.30 -11.44
C LEU A 12 5.37 3.95 -10.34
N ALA A 13 4.34 4.70 -10.73
CA ALA A 13 3.44 5.39 -9.82
C ALA A 13 2.69 4.44 -8.89
N ILE A 14 2.32 3.24 -9.34
CA ILE A 14 1.73 2.19 -8.49
C ILE A 14 2.77 1.22 -7.92
N GLY A 15 3.78 0.85 -8.71
CA GLY A 15 4.73 -0.20 -8.35
C GLY A 15 5.61 0.16 -7.16
N LEU A 16 6.13 1.40 -7.11
CA LEU A 16 6.99 1.81 -6.00
C LEU A 16 6.21 1.91 -4.67
N PRO A 17 5.03 2.55 -4.61
CA PRO A 17 4.21 2.53 -3.40
C PRO A 17 3.78 1.12 -2.99
N ALA A 18 3.40 0.25 -3.94
CA ALA A 18 3.02 -1.14 -3.64
C ALA A 18 4.14 -1.90 -2.91
N LEU A 19 5.39 -1.77 -3.37
CA LEU A 19 6.54 -2.40 -2.73
C LEU A 19 6.79 -1.82 -1.31
N ALA A 20 6.73 -0.50 -1.18
CA ALA A 20 6.93 0.16 0.11
C ALA A 20 5.85 -0.21 1.13
N THR A 21 4.58 -0.27 0.70
CA THR A 21 3.46 -0.67 1.53
C THR A 21 3.56 -2.12 1.95
N GLY A 22 3.83 -3.05 1.03
CA GLY A 22 4.01 -4.45 1.38
C GLY A 22 5.12 -4.65 2.42
N TRP A 23 6.22 -3.91 2.30
CA TRP A 23 7.28 -3.90 3.30
C TRP A 23 6.82 -3.40 4.67
N ALA A 24 6.12 -2.27 4.73
CA ALA A 24 5.57 -1.74 5.98
C ALA A 24 4.55 -2.70 6.61
N GLN A 25 3.61 -3.22 5.83
CA GLN A 25 2.56 -4.13 6.28
C GLN A 25 3.12 -5.48 6.73
N SER A 26 4.19 -6.00 6.13
CA SER A 26 4.84 -7.23 6.61
C SER A 26 5.32 -7.10 8.07
N LYS A 27 5.86 -5.94 8.44
CA LYS A 27 6.32 -5.65 9.80
C LYS A 27 5.15 -5.43 10.75
N ILE A 28 4.17 -4.63 10.34
CA ILE A 28 2.98 -4.33 11.16
C ILE A 28 2.16 -5.59 11.38
N GLY A 29 1.97 -6.41 10.34
CA GLY A 29 1.24 -7.67 10.42
C GLY A 29 1.91 -8.69 11.34
N ALA A 30 3.23 -8.86 11.23
CA ALA A 30 3.98 -9.76 12.12
C ALA A 30 3.89 -9.32 13.59
N ALA A 31 4.11 -8.03 13.88
CA ALA A 31 3.99 -7.49 15.23
C ALA A 31 2.53 -7.54 15.74
N GLY A 32 1.59 -7.22 14.86
CA GLY A 32 0.16 -7.19 15.15
C GLY A 32 -0.41 -8.57 15.46
N ALA A 33 0.01 -9.61 14.75
CA ALA A 33 -0.41 -10.98 15.03
C ALA A 33 0.01 -11.42 16.45
N GLY A 34 1.24 -11.11 16.87
CA GLY A 34 1.69 -11.36 18.24
C GLY A 34 0.91 -10.56 19.28
N ALA A 35 0.70 -9.27 19.03
CA ALA A 35 -0.06 -8.41 19.94
C ALA A 35 -1.53 -8.88 20.10
N VAL A 36 -2.17 -9.30 19.01
CA VAL A 36 -3.55 -9.83 19.02
C VAL A 36 -3.63 -11.19 19.72
N ALA A 37 -2.59 -12.03 19.61
CA ALA A 37 -2.54 -13.31 20.31
C ALA A 37 -2.52 -13.14 21.85
N GLU A 38 -1.85 -12.11 22.35
CA GLU A 38 -1.85 -11.79 23.79
C GLU A 38 -3.07 -10.96 24.23
N LYS A 39 -3.51 -10.02 23.39
CA LYS A 39 -4.56 -9.04 23.68
C LYS A 39 -5.52 -8.91 22.49
N PRO A 40 -6.55 -9.76 22.39
CA PRO A 40 -7.49 -9.77 21.27
C PRO A 40 -8.19 -8.43 21.02
N GLU A 41 -8.38 -7.61 22.05
CA GLU A 41 -8.94 -6.26 21.97
C GLU A 41 -8.11 -5.29 21.10
N LEU A 42 -6.84 -5.60 20.85
CA LEU A 42 -5.97 -4.80 19.98
C LEU A 42 -6.23 -5.01 18.48
N THR A 43 -7.08 -5.97 18.10
CA THR A 43 -7.35 -6.26 16.67
C THR A 43 -7.78 -5.02 15.89
N GLY A 44 -8.64 -4.19 16.46
CA GLY A 44 -9.11 -2.97 15.81
C GLY A 44 -7.99 -1.96 15.54
N ILE A 45 -7.09 -1.74 16.50
CA ILE A 45 -5.97 -0.80 16.31
C ILE A 45 -4.94 -1.35 15.33
N ILE A 46 -4.68 -2.67 15.31
CA ILE A 46 -3.79 -3.30 14.34
C ILE A 46 -4.33 -3.14 12.91
N ILE A 47 -5.64 -3.30 12.69
CA ILE A 47 -6.26 -3.05 11.38
C ILE A 47 -6.03 -1.61 10.92
N ILE A 48 -6.22 -0.63 11.82
CA ILE A 48 -5.95 0.78 11.51
C ILE A 48 -4.48 0.99 11.15
N LEU A 49 -3.54 0.39 11.89
CA LEU A 49 -2.11 0.50 11.61
C LEU A 49 -1.74 -0.09 10.24
N VAL A 50 -2.39 -1.19 9.81
CA VAL A 50 -2.19 -1.77 8.46
C VAL A 50 -2.81 -0.89 7.36
N ALA A 51 -3.91 -0.20 7.65
CA ALA A 51 -4.59 0.68 6.69
C ALA A 51 -3.82 1.97 6.36
N ILE A 52 -3.00 2.47 7.28
CA ILE A 52 -2.16 3.66 7.04
C ILE A 52 -1.24 3.47 5.83
N PRO A 53 -0.35 2.45 5.79
CA PRO A 53 0.48 2.20 4.62
C PRO A 53 -0.33 1.71 3.40
N GLU A 54 -1.47 1.03 3.58
CA GLU A 54 -2.36 0.65 2.46
C GLU A 54 -2.77 1.88 1.63
N THR A 55 -3.02 3.01 2.30
CA THR A 55 -3.42 4.27 1.66
C THR A 55 -2.38 4.73 0.62
N MET A 56 -1.09 4.46 0.82
CA MET A 56 -0.05 4.86 -0.13
C MET A 56 -0.15 4.13 -1.47
N VAL A 57 -0.54 2.85 -1.46
CA VAL A 57 -0.76 2.07 -2.70
C VAL A 57 -1.97 2.60 -3.43
N LEU A 58 -3.05 2.88 -2.69
CA LEU A 58 -4.27 3.43 -3.27
C LEU A 58 -4.01 4.79 -3.94
N LEU A 59 -3.22 5.67 -3.33
CA LEU A 59 -2.80 6.93 -3.94
C LEU A 59 -1.97 6.70 -5.20
N GLY A 60 -1.02 5.77 -5.18
CA GLY A 60 -0.22 5.39 -6.37
C GLY A 60 -1.08 4.82 -7.50
N PHE A 61 -2.07 4.01 -7.16
CA PHE A 61 -3.07 3.49 -8.10
C PHE A 61 -3.91 4.60 -8.73
N VAL A 62 -4.41 5.56 -7.95
CA VAL A 62 -5.17 6.71 -8.46
C VAL A 62 -4.33 7.53 -9.44
N VAL A 63 -3.05 7.78 -9.12
CA VAL A 63 -2.15 8.49 -10.04
C VAL A 63 -1.93 7.70 -11.33
N ALA A 64 -1.69 6.39 -11.23
CA ALA A 64 -1.55 5.53 -12.41
C ALA A 64 -2.81 5.53 -13.29
N TYR A 65 -4.00 5.49 -12.68
CA TYR A 65 -5.29 5.56 -13.37
C TYR A 65 -5.46 6.87 -14.14
N LEU A 66 -5.18 8.01 -13.50
CA LEU A 66 -5.24 9.33 -14.15
C LEU A 66 -4.23 9.46 -15.30
N LEU A 67 -3.03 8.89 -15.16
CA LEU A 67 -2.03 8.88 -16.25
C LEU A 67 -2.48 8.04 -17.46
N MET A 68 -3.28 7.00 -17.24
CA MET A 68 -3.79 6.11 -18.29
C MET A 68 -5.07 6.63 -18.96
N GLY A 69 -5.51 7.85 -18.66
CA GLY A 69 -6.70 8.46 -19.26
C GLY A 69 -8.01 8.12 -18.54
N GLY A 70 -7.90 7.66 -17.29
CA GLY A 70 -9.01 7.52 -16.37
C GLY A 70 -9.61 8.84 -15.90
#